data_AF-A0AA42B5G3-F1
#
_entry.id   AF-A0AA42B5G3-F1
#
_cell.length_a   1.000
_cell.length_b   1.000
_cell.length_c   1.000
_cell.angle_alpha   90.00
_cell.angle_beta   90.00
_cell.angle_gamma   90.00
#
_symmetry.space_group_name_H-M   'P 1'
#
loop_
_entity.id
_entity.type
_entity.pdbx_description
1 polymer ?
#
loop_
_entity_poly.entity_id
_entity_poly.type
_entity_poly.pdbx_seq_one_letter_code
_entity_poly.pdbx_strand_id
1 'polypeptide(L)' 'TSFSGVEIMPLLPEDSASVEIPEEDLEISFSRAGGKGGQNVNKIESAVRMVHIPTGVAVRCT' A
#
# COMPACT_ATOMS: atom_id res chain seq x y z
N THR A 1 -29.86 8.13 -4.28
CA THR A 1 -28.93 8.19 -5.43
C THR A 1 -27.52 8.10 -4.91
N SER A 2 -26.69 7.20 -5.44
CA SER A 2 -25.27 7.05 -5.08
C SER A 2 -24.40 7.28 -6.32
N PHE A 3 -23.18 7.78 -6.13
CA PHE A 3 -22.20 8.04 -7.19
C PHE A 3 -20.89 7.33 -6.86
N SER A 4 -20.18 6.87 -7.90
CA SER A 4 -18.86 6.25 -7.80
C SER A 4 -17.95 6.82 -8.88
N GLY A 5 -16.69 7.10 -8.55
CA GLY A 5 -15.65 7.50 -9.49
C GLY A 5 -14.71 6.34 -9.81
N VAL A 6 -14.24 6.26 -11.05
CA VAL A 6 -13.23 5.28 -11.50
C VAL A 6 -12.09 6.06 -12.14
N GLU A 7 -10.88 5.80 -11.68
CA GLU A 7 -9.65 6.35 -12.26
C GLU A 7 -8.85 5.23 -12.93
N ILE A 8 -8.27 5.53 -14.10
CA ILE A 8 -7.46 4.60 -14.88
C ILE A 8 -6.14 5.30 -15.16
N MET A 9 -5.03 4.70 -14.71
CA MET A 9 -3.68 5.15 -15.00
C MET A 9 -2.91 4.02 -15.70
N PRO A 10 -2.18 4.31 -16.79
CA PRO A 10 -1.30 3.33 -17.40
C PRO A 10 -0.09 3.05 -16.50
N LEU A 11 0.43 1.83 -16.57
CA LEU A 11 1.69 1.46 -15.93
C LEU A 11 2.83 2.12 -16.71
N LEU A 12 3.55 3.03 -16.07
CA LEU A 12 4.74 3.65 -16.65
C LEU A 12 5.90 2.65 -16.63
N PRO A 13 6.75 2.62 -17.67
CA PRO A 13 7.96 1.79 -17.66
C PRO A 13 8.88 2.19 -16.50
N GLU A 14 9.50 1.19 -15.85
CA GLU A 14 10.33 1.35 -14.64
C GLU A 14 11.49 2.34 -14.83
N ASP A 15 11.96 2.51 -16.07
CA ASP A 15 13.11 3.36 -16.41
C ASP A 15 12.79 4.86 -16.56
N SER A 16 11.54 5.29 -16.35
CA SER A 16 11.12 6.66 -16.70
C SER A 16 11.39 7.75 -15.66
N ALA A 17 11.77 7.38 -14.42
CA ALA A 17 12.33 8.30 -13.43
C ALA A 17 12.89 7.49 -12.25
N SER A 18 14.22 7.45 -12.07
CA SER A 18 14.85 6.91 -10.87
C SER A 18 14.60 7.84 -9.68
N VAL A 19 13.42 7.74 -9.08
CA VAL A 19 13.07 8.45 -7.86
C VAL A 19 13.39 7.53 -6.69
N GLU A 20 14.52 7.76 -6.05
CA GLU A 20 14.87 7.09 -4.79
C GLU A 20 14.03 7.70 -3.67
N ILE A 21 13.20 6.88 -3.02
CA ILE A 21 12.43 7.28 -1.84
C ILE A 21 13.23 6.82 -0.62
N PRO A 22 13.73 7.74 0.22
CA PRO A 22 14.50 7.36 1.40
C PRO A 22 13.58 6.73 2.45
N GLU A 23 14.08 5.72 3.16
CA GLU A 23 13.28 4.97 4.14
C GLU A 23 12.87 5.82 5.36
N GLU A 24 13.57 6.92 5.63
CA GLU A 24 13.24 7.86 6.71
C GLU A 24 11.93 8.63 6.48
N ASP A 25 11.52 8.76 5.21
CA ASP A 25 10.27 9.41 4.81
C ASP A 25 9.08 8.44 4.74
N LEU A 26 9.30 7.16 5.08
CA LEU A 26 8.28 6.11 5.02
C LEU A 26 7.86 5.65 6.41
N GLU A 27 6.57 5.82 6.72
CA GLU A 27 5.95 5.20 7.88
C GLU A 27 5.36 3.84 7.48
N ILE A 28 5.98 2.76 8.00
CA ILE A 28 5.57 1.38 7.72
C ILE A 28 4.77 0.85 8.90
N SER A 29 3.56 0.36 8.61
CA SER A 29 2.67 -0.26 9.58
C SER A 29 2.26 -1.66 9.13
N PHE A 30 2.37 -2.63 10.05
CA PHE A 30 1.97 -4.02 9.82
C PHE A 30 0.59 -4.27 10.43
N SER A 31 -0.23 -5.03 9.74
CA SER A 31 -1.58 -5.38 10.17
C SER A 31 -1.93 -6.80 9.73
N ARG A 32 -3.01 -7.34 10.28
CA ARG A 32 -3.51 -8.67 9.89
C ARG A 32 -4.34 -8.55 8.61
N ALA A 33 -4.08 -9.42 7.63
CA ALA A 33 -4.88 -9.45 6.40
C ALA A 33 -6.28 -10.02 6.68
N GLY A 34 -7.31 -9.39 6.14
CA GLY A 34 -8.72 -9.76 6.37
C GLY A 34 -9.24 -10.90 5.49
N GLY A 35 -8.42 -11.92 5.23
CA GLY A 35 -8.75 -13.04 4.34
C GLY A 35 -9.30 -14.27 5.06
N LYS A 36 -9.99 -15.16 4.32
CA LYS A 36 -10.37 -16.51 4.81
C LYS A 36 -9.11 -17.37 4.94
N GLY A 37 -8.44 -17.30 6.09
CA GLY A 37 -7.36 -18.21 6.44
C GLY A 37 -7.45 -18.61 7.90
N GLY A 38 -7.13 -19.87 8.18
CA GLY A 38 -7.18 -20.45 9.52
C GLY A 38 -6.15 -19.84 10.49
N GLN A 39 -5.50 -20.67 11.30
CA GLN A 39 -4.56 -20.18 12.32
C GLN A 39 -3.40 -19.35 11.75
N ASN A 40 -3.01 -19.55 10.48
CA ASN A 40 -1.88 -18.85 9.87
C ASN A 40 -2.15 -17.35 9.61
N VAL A 41 -3.32 -17.01 9.09
CA VAL A 41 -3.70 -15.62 8.74
C VAL A 41 -4.04 -14.78 9.98
N ASN A 42 -4.52 -15.42 11.05
CA ASN A 42 -4.86 -14.73 12.29
C ASN A 42 -3.66 -14.51 13.23
N LYS A 43 -2.55 -15.23 13.02
CA LYS A 43 -1.36 -15.17 13.90
C LYS A 43 -0.25 -14.29 13.35
N ILE A 44 -0.19 -14.07 12.03
CA ILE A 44 0.89 -13.33 11.36
C ILE A 44 0.34 -12.00 10.83
N GLU A 45 1.12 -10.93 11.01
CA GLU A 45 0.83 -9.60 10.44
C GLU A 45 1.21 -9.58 8.96
N SER A 46 0.32 -10.12 8.11
CA SER A 46 0.61 -10.32 6.68
C SER A 46 0.26 -9.14 5.77
N ALA A 47 -0.40 -8.10 6.28
CA ALA A 47 -0.76 -6.92 5.50
C ALA A 47 0.15 -5.74 5.84
N VAL A 48 0.63 -5.03 4.82
CA VAL A 48 1.55 -3.89 4.95
C VAL A 48 0.85 -2.62 4.50
N ARG A 49 0.97 -1.57 5.30
CA ARG A 49 0.55 -0.22 4.95
C ARG A 49 1.75 0.72 5.06
N MET A 50 2.05 1.39 3.95
CA MET A 50 3.14 2.36 3.85
C MET A 50 2.56 3.75 3.63
N VAL A 51 3.08 4.75 4.34
CA VAL A 51 2.74 6.16 4.15
C VAL A 51 4.01 6.93 3.86
N HIS A 52 4.02 7.68 2.76
CA HIS A 52 5.07 8.65 2.49
C HIS A 52 4.74 9.95 3.23
N ILE A 53 5.51 10.27 4.26
CA ILE A 53 5.29 11.39 5.18
C ILE A 53 5.19 12.74 4.45
N PRO A 54 6.10 13.11 3.52
CA PRO A 54 6.07 14.43 2.92
C PRO A 54 4.95 14.62 1.89
N THR A 55 4.47 13.56 1.23
CA THR A 55 3.35 13.66 0.25
C THR A 55 2.00 13.20 0.80
N GLY A 56 1.97 12.54 1.95
CA GLY A 56 0.77 11.95 2.54
C GLY A 56 0.19 10.76 1.76
N VAL A 57 0.90 10.26 0.74
CA VAL A 57 0.42 9.13 -0.08
C VAL A 57 0.49 7.86 0.75
N ALA A 58 -0.66 7.21 0.91
CA ALA A 58 -0.78 5.95 1.63
C ALA A 58 -1.09 4.80 0.68
N VAL A 59 -0.29 3.75 0.74
CA VAL A 59 -0.46 2.50 -0.02
C VAL A 59 -0.70 1.36 0.96
N ARG A 60 -1.70 0.54 0.70
CA ARG A 60 -2.00 -0.66 1.49
C ARG A 60 -2.00 -1.88 0.58
N CYS A 61 -1.24 -2.89 0.98
CA CYS A 61 -1.25 -4.23 0.38
C CYS A 61 -1.70 -5.23 1.44
N THR A 62 -2.68 -6.08 1.10
CA THR A 62 -3.30 -7.05 2.02
C THR A 62 -2.99 -8.48 1.64
#